data_AF-A0A483A4G9-F1
#
_entry.id   AF-A0A483A4G9-F1
#
_cell.length_a   1.000
_cell.length_b   1.000
_cell.length_c   1.000
_cell.angle_alpha   90.00
_cell.angle_beta   90.00
_cell.angle_gamma   90.00
#
_symmetry.space_group_name_H-M   'P 1'
#
loop_
_entity.id
_entity.type
_entity.pdbx_description
1 polymer ?
#
loop_
_entity_poly.entity_id
_entity_poly.type
_entity_poly.pdbx_seq_one_letter_code
_entity_poly.pdbx_strand_id
1 'polypeptide(L)' 'MSPIESALAYMNMSLPAQANLNIIAASLVEVSNSISQKDVTEAVLSSVAPSINLEYISAK' A
#
# COMPACT_ATOMS: atom_id res chain seq x y z
N MET A 1 2.32 -7.36 -10.74
CA MET A 1 1.75 -7.16 -9.40
C MET A 1 2.58 -6.08 -8.72
N SER A 2 1.94 -5.00 -8.29
CA SER A 2 2.60 -3.89 -7.59
C SER A 2 2.80 -4.20 -6.10
N PRO A 3 3.67 -3.46 -5.39
CA PRO A 3 3.87 -3.64 -3.96
C PRO A 3 2.56 -3.51 -3.14
N ILE A 4 1.72 -2.53 -3.46
CA ILE A 4 0.44 -2.32 -2.75
C ILE A 4 -0.55 -3.46 -2.98
N GLU A 5 -0.66 -3.98 -4.20
CA GLU A 5 -1.50 -5.16 -4.50
C GLU A 5 -1.06 -6.37 -3.68
N SER A 6 0.26 -6.59 -3.58
CA SER A 6 0.83 -7.70 -2.82
C SER A 6 0.54 -7.58 -1.32
N ALA A 7 0.69 -6.36 -0.77
CA ALA A 7 0.40 -6.09 0.64
C ALA A 7 -1.08 -6.29 0.97
N LEU A 8 -1.99 -5.77 0.14
CA LEU A 8 -3.43 -5.94 0.32
C LEU A 8 -3.86 -7.40 0.19
N ALA A 9 -3.30 -8.15 -0.77
CA ALA A 9 -3.54 -9.57 -0.90
C ALA A 9 -3.12 -10.33 0.37
N TYR A 10 -1.94 -10.04 0.91
CA TYR A 10 -1.46 -10.66 2.14
C TYR A 10 -2.35 -10.34 3.35
N MET A 11 -2.77 -9.07 3.49
CA MET A 11 -3.71 -8.69 4.55
C MET A 11 -5.04 -9.44 4.42
N ASN A 12 -5.60 -9.50 3.21
CA ASN A 12 -6.85 -10.20 2.97
C ASN A 12 -6.75 -11.71 3.26
N MET A 13 -5.62 -12.35 2.95
CA MET A 13 -5.39 -13.76 3.27
C MET A 13 -5.26 -14.04 4.78
N SER A 14 -4.85 -13.03 5.55
CA SER A 14 -4.63 -13.15 6.99
C SER A 14 -5.90 -12.89 7.82
N LEU A 15 -6.99 -12.51 7.17
CA LEU A 15 -8.24 -12.15 7.80
C LEU A 15 -9.27 -13.29 7.69
N PRO A 16 -10.17 -13.44 8.69
CA PRO A 16 -11.36 -14.26 8.52
C PRO A 16 -12.16 -13.80 7.31
N ALA A 17 -12.83 -14.73 6.63
CA ALA A 17 -13.71 -14.40 5.52
C ALA A 17 -14.70 -13.30 5.94
N GLN A 18 -14.77 -12.21 5.16
CA GLN A 18 -15.61 -11.02 5.37
C GLN A 18 -15.16 -10.02 6.45
N ALA A 19 -13.98 -10.17 7.05
CA ALA A 19 -13.46 -9.11 7.92
C ALA A 19 -13.01 -7.89 7.10
N ASN A 20 -13.29 -6.69 7.63
CA ASN A 20 -12.85 -5.44 7.01
C ASN A 20 -11.33 -5.27 7.13
N LEU A 21 -10.71 -4.73 6.09
CA LEU A 21 -9.33 -4.28 6.15
C LEU A 21 -9.22 -3.10 7.12
N ASN A 22 -8.42 -3.27 8.17
CA ASN A 22 -8.10 -2.20 9.11
C ASN A 22 -6.66 -1.71 8.86
N ILE A 23 -6.52 -0.73 7.99
CA ILE A 23 -5.22 -0.12 7.65
C ILE A 23 -5.03 1.10 8.57
N ILE A 24 -3.98 1.06 9.40
CA ILE A 24 -3.66 2.14 10.35
C ILE A 24 -2.45 2.98 9.92
N ALA A 25 -1.62 2.45 9.03
CA ALA A 25 -0.42 3.07 8.48
C ALA A 25 -0.05 2.36 7.18
N ALA A 26 0.65 3.09 6.30
CA ALA A 26 1.21 2.54 5.06
C ALA A 26 2.52 3.24 4.75
N SER A 27 3.54 2.46 4.37
CA SER A 27 4.83 2.99 3.95
C SER A 27 5.26 2.33 2.63
N LEU A 28 5.69 3.13 1.66
CA LEU A 28 6.29 2.67 0.41
C LEU A 28 7.79 2.96 0.45
N VAL A 29 8.58 1.90 0.33
CA VAL A 29 10.04 1.98 0.19
C VAL A 29 10.41 1.55 -1.22
N GLU A 30 11.07 2.42 -1.98
CA GLU A 30 11.55 2.08 -3.32
C GLU A 30 12.87 2.78 -3.66
N VAL A 31 13.65 2.16 -4.56
CA VAL A 31 14.86 2.77 -5.11
C VAL A 31 14.45 3.79 -6.17
N SER A 32 15.01 4.99 -6.13
CA SER A 32 14.74 6.01 -7.13
C SER A 32 15.30 5.61 -8.50
N ASN A 33 14.42 5.12 -9.39
CA ASN A 33 14.73 4.72 -10.75
C ASN A 33 13.67 5.26 -11.74
N SER A 34 13.68 4.80 -13.00
CA SER A 34 12.76 5.28 -14.04
C SER A 34 11.29 4.90 -13.80
N ILE A 35 11.01 4.01 -12.86
CA ILE A 35 9.68 3.53 -12.49
C ILE A 35 9.46 3.85 -11.02
N SER A 36 8.47 4.69 -10.72
CA SER A 36 8.00 4.93 -9.36
C SER A 36 6.61 4.33 -9.17
N GLN A 37 6.38 3.70 -8.01
CA GLN A 37 5.07 3.20 -7.61
C GLN A 37 4.31 4.19 -6.73
N LYS A 38 4.88 5.37 -6.44
CA LYS A 38 4.32 6.32 -5.49
C LYS A 38 2.89 6.74 -5.83
N ASP A 39 2.67 7.33 -7.00
CA ASP A 39 1.36 7.89 -7.37
C ASP A 39 0.28 6.81 -7.46
N VAL A 40 0.64 5.63 -7.97
CA VAL A 40 -0.27 4.47 -8.04
C VAL A 40 -0.60 3.96 -6.64
N THR A 41 0.40 3.90 -5.76
CA THR A 41 0.22 3.47 -4.36
C THR A 41 -0.66 4.45 -3.61
N GLU A 42 -0.47 5.76 -3.78
CA GLU A 42 -1.33 6.79 -3.18
C GLU A 42 -2.78 6.68 -3.68
N ALA A 43 -2.97 6.52 -5.00
CA ALA A 43 -4.30 6.38 -5.59
C ALA A 43 -5.05 5.15 -5.03
N VAL A 44 -4.40 3.98 -5.00
CA VAL A 44 -5.01 2.76 -4.45
C VAL A 44 -5.25 2.91 -2.94
N LEU A 45 -4.27 3.41 -2.17
CA LEU A 45 -4.41 3.59 -0.73
C LEU A 45 -5.59 4.52 -0.40
N SER A 46 -5.75 5.62 -1.13
CA SER A 46 -6.86 6.57 -0.92
C SER A 46 -8.24 5.93 -1.14
N SER A 47 -8.33 4.90 -2.00
CA SER A 47 -9.60 4.21 -2.27
C SER A 47 -9.99 3.21 -1.17
N VAL A 48 -9.01 2.63 -0.47
CA VAL A 48 -9.24 1.59 0.55
C VAL A 48 -9.10 2.09 1.99
N ALA A 49 -8.32 3.15 2.19
CA ALA A 49 -8.03 3.76 3.49
C ALA A 49 -7.83 5.28 3.34
N PRO A 50 -8.90 6.05 3.05
CA PRO A 50 -8.82 7.47 2.70
C PRO A 50 -8.25 8.37 3.81
N SER A 51 -8.28 7.92 5.06
CA SER A 51 -7.74 8.65 6.21
C SER A 51 -6.24 8.41 6.45
N ILE A 52 -5.61 7.53 5.67
CA ILE A 52 -4.21 7.13 5.87
C ILE A 52 -3.33 7.84 4.84
N ASN A 53 -2.33 8.57 5.33
CA ASN A 53 -1.30 9.16 4.49
C ASN A 53 -0.23 8.11 4.18
N LEU A 54 0.24 8.08 2.93
CA LEU A 54 1.37 7.24 2.54
C LEU A 54 2.67 7.85 3.03
N GLU A 55 3.43 7.11 3.83
CA GLU A 55 4.82 7.44 4.11
C GLU A 55 5.71 6.96 2.94
N TYR A 56 6.46 7.88 2.33
CA TYR A 56 7.34 7.54 1.20
C TYR A 56 8.81 7.62 1.60
N ILE A 57 9.55 6.53 1.38
CA ILE A 57 10.97 6.41 1.74
C ILE A 57 11.76 6.02 0.49
N SER A 58 12.72 6.85 0.09
CA SER A 58 13.67 6.53 -0.97
C SER A 58 14.81 5.66 -0.42
N ALA A 59 14.96 4.46 -0.96
CA ALA A 59 16.08 3.57 -0.65
C ALA A 59 17.32 3.91 -1.50
N LYS A 60 18.50 3.83 -0.88
CA LYS A 60 19.80 4.06 -1.53
C LYS A 60 20.32 2.79 -2.20
#